data_AF-A0A212AIS8-F1
#
_entry.id   AF-A0A212AIS8-F1
#
_cell.length_a   1.000
_cell.length_b   1.000
_cell.length_c   1.000
_cell.angle_alpha   90.00
_cell.angle_beta   90.00
_cell.angle_gamma   90.00
#
_symmetry.space_group_name_H-M   'P 1'
#
loop_
_entity.id
_entity.type
_entity.pdbx_description
1 polymer ?
#
loop_
_entity_poly.entity_id
_entity_poly.type
_entity_poly.pdbx_seq_one_letter_code
_entity_poly.pdbx_strand_id
1 'polypeptide(L)'
;MADFGLLITAHMRGLVGRLGCLDAVAETLNARWGGGHSKGTISRKLHGSLDWTVRDIVGLEDAVGDYPVTRMLERRRADAGIAIPACMIRQSGVISRETGEAVAAILAAEQSECAGDRAEAIKEIGDAIAALTAAQRRLEGKK
;
A
#
# COMPACT_ATOMS: atom_id res chain seq x y z
N MET A 1 18.52 -11.42 4.05
CA MET A 1 17.20 -10.81 3.78
C MET A 1 17.47 -9.42 3.23
N ALA A 2 16.90 -9.03 2.09
CA ALA A 2 17.14 -7.69 1.55
C ALA A 2 16.59 -6.64 2.52
N ASP A 3 17.36 -5.59 2.79
CA ASP A 3 16.89 -4.46 3.59
C ASP A 3 15.94 -3.59 2.75
N PHE A 4 14.65 -3.72 3.02
CA PHE A 4 13.61 -2.97 2.31
C PHE A 4 13.72 -1.46 2.51
N GLY A 5 14.26 -0.98 3.64
CA GLY A 5 14.46 0.44 3.88
C GLY A 5 15.50 1.03 2.93
N LEU A 6 16.60 0.31 2.69
CA LEU A 6 17.61 0.68 1.71
C LEU A 6 17.08 0.63 0.28
N LEU A 7 16.27 -0.39 -0.07
CA LEU A 7 15.65 -0.49 -1.39
C LEU A 7 14.65 0.64 -1.65
N ILE A 8 13.81 0.97 -0.67
CA ILE A 8 12.90 2.12 -0.75
C ILE A 8 13.71 3.40 -0.95
N THR A 9 14.72 3.65 -0.13
CA THR A 9 15.55 4.85 -0.24
C THR A 9 16.22 4.97 -1.62
N ALA A 10 16.68 3.86 -2.20
CA ALA A 10 17.25 3.83 -3.54
C ALA A 10 16.22 4.18 -4.62
N HIS A 11 15.01 3.62 -4.56
CA HIS A 11 13.93 3.94 -5.49
C HIS A 11 13.48 5.40 -5.36
N MET A 12 13.30 5.88 -4.13
CA MET A 12 12.91 7.26 -3.84
C MET A 12 13.97 8.26 -4.32
N ARG A 13 15.26 7.95 -4.19
CA ARG A 13 16.35 8.77 -4.76
C ARG A 13 16.22 8.90 -6.28
N GLY A 14 15.85 7.83 -6.97
CA GLY A 14 15.58 7.85 -8.41
C GLY A 14 14.37 8.70 -8.80
N LEU A 15 13.32 8.75 -7.97
CA LEU A 15 12.17 9.62 -8.19
C LEU A 15 12.51 11.09 -7.93
N VAL A 16 13.23 11.38 -6.84
CA VAL A 16 13.73 12.73 -6.53
C VAL A 16 14.62 13.27 -7.64
N GLY A 17 15.50 12.44 -8.22
CA GLY A 17 16.35 12.83 -9.34
C GLY A 17 15.56 13.25 -10.58
N ARG A 18 14.38 12.66 -10.83
CA ARG A 18 13.51 12.99 -11.96
C ARG A 18 12.75 14.30 -11.78
N LEU A 19 12.46 14.69 -10.55
CA LEU A 19 11.87 16.00 -10.21
C LEU A 19 12.91 17.13 -10.20
N GLY A 20 14.20 16.80 -10.32
CA GLY A 20 15.28 17.75 -10.59
C GLY A 20 15.81 18.51 -9.37
N CYS A 21 14.97 18.90 -8.41
CA CYS A 21 15.43 19.55 -7.19
C CYS A 21 14.61 19.19 -5.96
N LEU A 22 15.26 19.26 -4.78
CA LEU A 22 14.63 18.93 -3.49
C LEU A 22 13.47 19.88 -3.13
N ASP A 23 13.53 21.13 -3.60
CA ASP A 23 12.49 22.12 -3.38
C ASP A 23 11.23 21.76 -4.17
N ALA A 24 11.36 21.31 -5.43
CA ALA A 24 10.24 20.82 -6.23
C ALA A 24 9.60 19.56 -5.61
N VAL A 25 10.41 18.64 -5.06
CA VAL A 25 9.93 17.46 -4.34
C VAL A 25 9.12 17.85 -3.10
N ALA A 26 9.64 18.76 -2.28
CA ALA A 26 8.94 19.23 -1.09
C ALA A 26 7.64 19.93 -1.47
N GLU A 27 7.65 20.79 -2.49
CA GLU A 27 6.45 21.48 -2.96
C GLU A 27 5.40 20.52 -3.52
N THR A 28 5.82 19.51 -4.28
CA THR A 28 4.92 18.46 -4.81
C THR A 28 4.19 17.74 -3.68
N LEU A 29 4.91 17.38 -2.61
CA LEU A 29 4.32 16.72 -1.45
C LEU A 29 3.44 17.67 -0.64
N ASN A 30 3.87 18.91 -0.42
CA ASN A 30 3.11 19.92 0.31
C ASN A 30 1.80 20.27 -0.40
N ALA A 31 1.83 20.45 -1.72
CA ALA A 31 0.66 20.77 -2.54
C ALA A 31 -0.40 19.66 -2.45
N ARG A 32 0.04 18.41 -2.33
CA ARG A 32 -0.85 17.26 -2.27
C ARG A 32 -1.39 16.97 -0.87
N TRP A 33 -0.54 17.06 0.14
CA TRP A 33 -0.79 16.52 1.48
C TRP A 33 -0.96 17.56 2.58
N GLY A 34 -0.74 18.83 2.27
CA GLY A 34 -0.81 19.95 3.19
C GLY A 34 0.43 20.05 4.06
N GLY A 35 1.41 20.86 3.61
CA GLY A 35 2.57 21.31 4.41
C GLY A 35 3.47 20.22 5.02
N GLY A 36 4.52 20.65 5.74
CA GLY A 36 5.37 19.76 6.54
C GLY A 36 6.60 19.17 5.83
N HIS A 37 6.68 19.26 4.50
CA HIS A 37 7.88 18.89 3.75
C HIS A 37 8.74 20.14 3.49
N SER A 38 10.03 20.01 3.76
CA SER A 38 11.04 21.03 3.44
C SER A 38 12.23 20.35 2.77
N LYS A 39 13.07 21.12 2.08
CA LYS A 39 14.35 20.65 1.55
C LYS A 39 15.17 19.85 2.57
N GLY A 40 15.22 20.34 3.81
CA GLY A 40 15.92 19.67 4.90
C GLY A 40 15.29 18.32 5.27
N THR A 41 13.96 18.25 5.26
CA THR A 41 13.22 16.99 5.50
C THR A 41 13.51 15.98 4.40
N ILE A 42 13.45 16.37 3.12
CA ILE A 42 13.75 15.47 2.00
C ILE A 42 15.21 15.02 2.03
N SER A 43 16.15 15.92 2.32
CA SER A 43 17.57 15.59 2.46
C SER A 43 17.80 14.54 3.55
N ARG A 44 17.21 14.69 4.75
CA ARG A 44 17.31 13.68 5.81
C ARG A 44 16.77 12.32 5.38
N LYS A 45 15.68 12.29 4.60
CA LYS A 45 15.14 11.04 4.04
C LYS A 45 16.06 10.36 3.03
N LEU A 46 16.77 11.13 2.21
CA LEU A 46 17.75 10.59 1.26
C LEU A 46 19.01 10.02 1.92
N HIS A 47 19.38 10.54 3.09
CA HIS A 47 20.52 10.10 3.90
C HIS A 47 20.14 9.02 4.93
N GLY A 48 18.86 8.60 4.98
CA GLY A 48 18.39 7.58 5.91
C GLY A 48 18.30 8.04 7.37
N SER A 49 18.39 9.35 7.64
CA SER A 49 18.19 9.92 8.97
C SER A 49 16.70 10.17 9.29
N LEU A 50 15.83 9.99 8.30
CA LEU A 50 14.38 10.04 8.43
C LEU A 50 13.77 9.04 7.46
N ASP A 51 12.71 8.33 7.86
CA ASP A 51 12.10 7.34 6.98
C ASP A 51 11.18 7.98 5.93
N TRP A 52 11.05 7.28 4.80
CA TRP A 52 10.03 7.55 3.80
C TRP A 52 8.70 6.99 4.29
N THR A 53 7.68 7.84 4.39
CA THR A 53 6.32 7.40 4.71
C THR A 53 5.62 6.90 3.46
N VAL A 54 4.57 6.10 3.63
CA VAL A 54 3.72 5.67 2.50
C VAL A 54 3.13 6.87 1.75
N ARG A 55 2.80 7.97 2.45
CA ARG A 55 2.32 9.22 1.83
C ARG A 55 3.37 9.84 0.91
N ASP A 56 4.64 9.83 1.31
CA ASP A 56 5.71 10.32 0.45
C ASP A 56 5.88 9.46 -0.80
N ILE A 57 5.85 8.14 -0.62
CA ILE A 57 6.01 7.17 -1.70
C ILE A 57 4.90 7.37 -2.73
N VAL A 58 3.63 7.30 -2.32
CA VAL A 58 2.48 7.51 -3.21
C VAL A 58 2.51 8.91 -3.83
N GLY A 59 2.85 9.93 -3.04
CA GLY A 59 2.94 11.31 -3.50
C GLY A 59 3.89 11.48 -4.68
N LEU A 60 5.09 10.89 -4.59
CA LEU A 60 6.13 11.02 -5.60
C LEU A 60 5.97 10.04 -6.76
N GLU A 61 5.51 8.82 -6.51
CA GLU A 61 5.24 7.85 -7.58
C GLU A 61 4.18 8.38 -8.55
N ASP A 62 3.07 8.91 -8.02
CA ASP A 62 2.00 9.49 -8.85
C ASP A 62 2.44 10.76 -9.58
N ALA A 63 3.23 11.63 -8.92
CA ALA A 63 3.71 12.87 -9.54
C ALA A 63 4.68 12.62 -10.69
N VAL A 64 5.47 11.55 -10.61
CA VAL A 64 6.41 11.12 -11.66
C VAL A 64 5.71 10.21 -12.68
N GLY A 65 4.60 9.55 -12.31
CA GLY A 65 3.93 8.55 -13.12
C GLY A 65 4.68 7.21 -13.21
N ASP A 66 5.60 6.95 -12.28
CA ASP A 66 6.37 5.70 -12.20
C ASP A 66 6.30 5.12 -10.79
N TYR A 67 6.09 3.80 -10.70
CA TYR A 67 5.68 3.10 -9.47
C TYR A 67 6.70 2.02 -9.04
N PRO A 68 7.99 2.36 -8.84
CA PRO A 68 9.02 1.37 -8.52
C PRO A 68 8.83 0.70 -7.14
N VAL A 69 8.47 1.46 -6.10
CA VAL A 69 8.26 0.94 -4.74
C VAL A 69 6.99 0.12 -4.71
N THR A 70 5.90 0.60 -5.31
CA THR A 70 4.64 -0.15 -5.40
C THR A 70 4.84 -1.50 -6.11
N ARG A 71 5.51 -1.54 -7.27
CA ARG A 71 5.85 -2.79 -7.96
C ARG A 71 6.73 -3.72 -7.12
N MET A 72 7.67 -3.19 -6.37
CA MET A 72 8.50 -3.98 -5.46
C MET A 72 7.65 -4.63 -4.34
N LEU A 73 6.73 -3.87 -3.75
CA LEU A 73 5.83 -4.37 -2.71
C LEU A 73 4.85 -5.42 -3.25
N GLU A 74 4.34 -5.23 -4.47
CA GLU A 74 3.51 -6.23 -5.16
C GLU A 74 4.26 -7.55 -5.38
N ARG A 75 5.52 -7.49 -5.84
CA ARG A 75 6.37 -8.68 -5.99
C ARG A 75 6.59 -9.38 -4.66
N ARG A 76 6.95 -8.63 -3.62
CA ARG A 76 7.10 -9.16 -2.26
C ARG A 76 5.84 -9.89 -1.79
N ARG A 77 4.65 -9.35 -2.10
CA ARG A 77 3.37 -9.98 -1.78
C ARG A 77 3.15 -11.27 -2.59
N ALA A 78 3.47 -11.27 -3.89
CA ALA A 78 3.34 -12.45 -4.73
C ALA A 78 4.23 -13.60 -4.26
N ASP A 79 5.48 -13.30 -3.90
CA ASP A 79 6.46 -14.29 -3.45
C ASP A 79 6.11 -14.89 -2.07
N ALA A 80 5.36 -14.16 -1.23
CA ALA A 80 4.90 -14.65 0.07
C ALA A 80 3.83 -15.75 -0.02
N GLY A 81 3.22 -15.97 -1.20
CA GLY A 81 2.10 -16.90 -1.41
C GLY A 81 2.47 -18.38 -1.57
N ILE A 82 3.74 -18.78 -1.42
CA ILE A 82 4.23 -20.14 -1.73
C ILE A 82 4.04 -21.14 -0.56
N ALA A 83 3.46 -20.76 0.59
CA ALA A 83 3.41 -21.67 1.75
C ALA A 83 2.01 -21.86 2.41
N ILE A 84 1.70 -23.14 2.64
CA ILE A 84 0.77 -23.81 3.58
C ILE A 84 -0.58 -24.32 3.02
N PRO A 85 -0.87 -25.63 3.10
CA PRO A 85 -2.19 -26.19 2.79
C PRO A 85 -3.20 -25.89 3.90
N ALA A 86 -3.93 -24.78 3.81
CA ALA A 86 -4.93 -24.38 4.81
C ALA A 86 -6.31 -25.02 4.57
N CYS A 87 -6.77 -26.01 5.35
CA CYS A 87 -8.10 -26.68 5.27
C CYS A 87 -9.27 -25.78 4.80
N MET A 88 -10.10 -26.23 3.84
CA MET A 88 -11.20 -25.42 3.25
C MET A 88 -12.24 -25.00 4.29
N ILE A 89 -12.44 -25.83 5.33
CA ILE A 89 -13.37 -25.54 6.43
C ILE A 89 -12.88 -24.32 7.25
N ARG A 90 -11.56 -24.19 7.44
CA ARG A 90 -11.00 -23.00 8.08
C ARG A 90 -11.12 -21.78 7.15
N GLN A 91 -10.90 -21.97 5.85
CA GLN A 91 -11.04 -20.91 4.86
C GLN A 91 -12.47 -20.37 4.77
N SER A 92 -13.50 -21.21 4.89
CA SER A 92 -14.90 -20.74 4.90
C SER A 92 -15.21 -19.86 6.12
N GLY A 93 -14.63 -20.17 7.28
CA GLY A 93 -14.76 -19.31 8.46
C GLY A 93 -14.15 -17.92 8.25
N VAL A 94 -12.97 -17.87 7.62
CA VAL A 94 -12.30 -16.61 7.25
C VAL A 94 -13.14 -15.82 6.25
N ILE A 95 -13.60 -16.44 5.16
CA ILE A 95 -14.48 -15.78 4.17
C ILE A 95 -15.71 -15.18 4.85
N SER A 96 -16.37 -15.93 5.73
CA SER A 96 -17.59 -15.47 6.39
C SER A 96 -17.33 -14.26 7.28
N ARG A 97 -16.17 -14.23 7.97
CA ARG A 97 -15.75 -13.09 8.80
C ARG A 97 -15.45 -11.86 7.94
N GLU A 98 -14.51 -11.97 6.99
CA GLU A 98 -14.10 -10.81 6.17
C GLU A 98 -15.30 -10.23 5.38
N THR A 99 -16.18 -11.10 4.87
CA THR A 99 -17.36 -10.64 4.13
C THR A 99 -18.35 -9.90 5.04
N GLY A 100 -18.52 -10.37 6.28
CA GLY A 100 -19.36 -9.68 7.26
C GLY A 100 -18.80 -8.32 7.66
N GLU A 101 -17.48 -8.24 7.88
CA GLU A 101 -16.76 -6.99 8.18
C GLU A 101 -16.86 -6.00 7.00
N ALA A 102 -16.69 -6.48 5.76
CA ALA A 102 -16.88 -5.68 4.55
C ALA A 102 -18.32 -5.13 4.41
N VAL A 103 -19.34 -5.96 4.63
CA VAL A 103 -20.74 -5.50 4.58
C VAL A 103 -21.02 -4.44 5.63
N ALA A 104 -20.53 -4.62 6.86
CA ALA A 104 -20.70 -3.64 7.93
C ALA A 104 -20.01 -2.30 7.58
N ALA A 105 -18.78 -2.35 7.07
CA ALA A 105 -18.03 -1.15 6.70
C ALA A 105 -18.64 -0.41 5.50
N ILE A 106 -19.17 -1.12 4.49
CA ILE A 106 -19.92 -0.52 3.38
C ILE A 106 -21.14 0.23 3.91
N LEU A 107 -21.94 -0.40 4.78
CA LEU A 107 -23.12 0.25 5.34
C LEU A 107 -22.77 1.49 6.16
N ALA A 108 -21.69 1.45 6.93
CA ALA A 108 -21.20 2.61 7.68
C ALA A 108 -20.74 3.73 6.75
N ALA A 109 -20.01 3.40 5.68
CA ALA A 109 -19.54 4.37 4.68
C ALA A 109 -20.70 5.02 3.91
N GLU A 110 -21.74 4.28 3.54
CA GLU A 110 -22.92 4.84 2.86
C GLU A 110 -23.75 5.77 3.77
N GLN A 111 -23.65 5.61 5.08
CA GLN A 111 -24.32 6.45 6.08
C GLN A 111 -23.48 7.65 6.53
N SER A 112 -22.27 7.82 5.97
CA SER A 112 -21.29 8.80 6.42
C SER A 112 -20.65 9.56 5.25
N GLU A 113 -20.44 10.86 5.43
CA GLU A 113 -19.64 11.67 4.49
C GLU A 113 -18.13 11.68 4.85
N CYS A 114 -17.72 10.91 5.86
CA CYS A 114 -16.34 10.85 6.32
C CYS A 114 -15.46 10.06 5.34
N ALA A 115 -14.38 10.69 4.88
CA ALA A 115 -13.37 10.03 4.06
C ALA A 115 -12.71 8.81 4.76
N GLY A 116 -12.69 8.81 6.11
CA GLY A 116 -12.19 7.69 6.91
C GLY A 116 -13.04 6.43 6.78
N ASP A 117 -14.37 6.58 6.84
CA ASP A 117 -15.29 5.45 6.74
C ASP A 117 -15.27 4.84 5.34
N ARG A 118 -15.13 5.69 4.32
CA ARG A 118 -14.92 5.24 2.93
C ARG A 118 -13.59 4.48 2.76
N ALA A 119 -12.52 4.94 3.41
CA ALA A 119 -11.23 4.25 3.37
C ALA A 119 -11.29 2.89 4.08
N GLU A 120 -11.97 2.82 5.23
CA GLU A 120 -12.16 1.57 5.96
C GLU A 120 -12.99 0.58 5.14
N ALA A 121 -14.08 1.03 4.49
CA ALA A 121 -14.86 0.18 3.60
C ALA A 121 -14.03 -0.40 2.45
N ILE A 122 -13.16 0.42 1.82
CA ILE A 122 -12.27 -0.05 0.75
C ILE A 122 -11.28 -1.11 1.28
N LYS A 123 -10.72 -0.90 2.48
CA LYS A 123 -9.84 -1.88 3.13
C LYS A 123 -10.55 -3.21 3.36
N GLU A 124 -11.72 -3.18 4.00
CA GLU A 124 -12.47 -4.40 4.35
C GLU A 124 -12.96 -5.16 3.10
N ILE A 125 -13.36 -4.45 2.04
CA ILE A 125 -13.64 -5.06 0.73
C ILE A 125 -12.39 -5.78 0.18
N GLY A 126 -11.21 -5.16 0.30
CA GLY A 126 -9.94 -5.74 -0.12
C GLY A 126 -9.63 -7.06 0.60
N ASP A 127 -9.87 -7.10 1.92
CA ASP A 127 -9.65 -8.29 2.74
C ASP A 127 -10.62 -9.43 2.38
N ALA A 128 -11.90 -9.10 2.12
CA ALA A 128 -12.89 -10.06 1.62
C ALA A 128 -12.51 -10.64 0.25
N ILE A 129 -12.07 -9.79 -0.70
CA ILE A 129 -11.59 -10.23 -2.02
C ILE A 129 -10.38 -11.15 -1.88
N ALA A 130 -9.45 -10.83 -0.97
CA ALA A 130 -8.27 -11.66 -0.73
C ALA A 130 -8.66 -13.05 -0.21
N ALA A 131 -9.60 -13.13 0.74
CA ALA A 131 -10.10 -14.39 1.28
C ALA A 131 -10.81 -15.26 0.21
N LEU A 132 -11.64 -14.64 -0.63
CA LEU A 132 -12.33 -15.31 -1.74
C LEU A 132 -11.37 -15.77 -2.84
N THR A 133 -10.41 -14.92 -3.23
CA THR A 133 -9.38 -15.26 -4.22
C THR A 133 -8.51 -16.42 -3.76
N ALA A 134 -8.14 -16.44 -2.47
CA ALA A 134 -7.39 -17.56 -1.89
C ALA A 134 -8.18 -18.87 -1.94
N ALA A 135 -9.49 -18.83 -1.70
CA ALA A 135 -10.33 -20.02 -1.83
C ALA A 135 -10.50 -20.46 -3.29
N GLN A 136 -10.68 -19.53 -4.23
CA GLN A 136 -10.77 -19.82 -5.66
C GLN A 136 -9.51 -20.52 -6.17
N ARG A 137 -8.32 -19.92 -5.94
CA ARG A 137 -7.03 -20.51 -6.36
C ARG A 137 -6.84 -21.91 -5.81
N ARG A 138 -7.37 -22.18 -4.62
CA ARG A 138 -7.28 -23.49 -4.00
C ARG A 138 -8.21 -24.52 -4.62
N LEU A 139 -9.41 -24.13 -5.01
CA LEU A 139 -10.31 -25.00 -5.77
C LEU A 139 -9.73 -25.29 -7.16
N GLU A 140 -9.11 -24.30 -7.81
CA GLU A 140 -8.46 -24.45 -9.12
C GLU A 140 -7.19 -25.33 -9.05
N GLY A 141 -6.42 -25.25 -7.96
CA GLY A 141 -5.22 -26.06 -7.72
C GLY A 141 -5.46 -27.50 -7.28
N LYS A 142 -6.72 -27.90 -7.03
CA LYS A 142 -7.12 -29.29 -6.73
C LYS A 142 -7.45 -30.08 -8.02
N LYS A 143 -6.56 -30.03 -9.01
CA LYS A 143 -6.57 -31.00 -10.14
C LYS A 143 -5.71 -32.21 -9.82
#